data_AF-A0A7J4G5M3-F1
#
_entry.id   AF-A0A7J4G5M3-F1
#
_cell.length_a   1.000
_cell.length_b   1.000
_cell.length_c   1.000
_cell.angle_alpha   90.00
_cell.angle_beta   90.00
_cell.angle_gamma   90.00
#
_symmetry.space_group_name_H-M   'P 1'
#
loop_
_entity.id
_entity.type
_entity.pdbx_description
1 polymer ?
#
loop_
_entity_poly.entity_id
_entity_poly.type
_entity_poly.pdbx_seq_one_letter_code
_entity_poly.pdbx_strand_id
1 'polypeptide(L)'
;MINKTKFFVDEYWFENLNLYSSIQDEIYKFLRKNKPELIEKYQQTYSKESDYWNIEETKIKEFCRKNKINCKIYFHHIKYQ
;
A
#
# COMPACT_ATOMS: atom_id res chain seq x y z
N MET A 1 11.48 -8.13 0.29
CA MET A 1 10.65 -9.25 0.77
C MET A 1 10.44 -10.28 -0.34
N ILE A 2 9.71 -9.95 -1.42
CA ILE A 2 9.38 -10.88 -2.52
C ILE A 2 10.58 -11.69 -3.04
N ASN A 3 11.71 -11.04 -3.37
CA ASN A 3 12.90 -11.75 -3.88
C ASN A 3 13.47 -12.79 -2.91
N LYS A 4 13.27 -12.61 -1.59
CA LYS A 4 13.74 -13.54 -0.56
C LYS A 4 12.75 -14.69 -0.31
N THR A 5 11.48 -14.49 -0.63
CA THR A 5 10.39 -15.41 -0.25
C THR A 5 9.79 -16.17 -1.43
N LYS A 6 10.02 -15.73 -2.68
CA LYS A 6 9.38 -16.28 -3.90
C LYS A 6 9.64 -17.76 -4.19
N PHE A 7 10.62 -18.37 -3.52
CA PHE A 7 10.92 -19.79 -3.64
C PHE A 7 10.15 -20.67 -2.63
N PHE A 8 9.43 -20.05 -1.70
CA PHE A 8 8.74 -20.72 -0.58
C PHE A 8 7.24 -20.39 -0.52
N VAL A 9 6.72 -19.65 -1.51
CA VAL A 9 5.31 -19.24 -1.57
C VAL A 9 4.80 -19.36 -3.00
N ASP A 10 3.54 -19.75 -3.14
CA ASP A 10 2.90 -19.92 -4.44
C ASP A 10 2.31 -18.61 -5.00
N GLU A 11 1.91 -17.68 -4.14
CA GLU A 11 1.31 -16.40 -4.54
C GLU A 11 1.51 -15.27 -3.52
N TYR A 12 1.40 -14.03 -4.01
CA TYR A 12 1.43 -12.81 -3.20
C TYR A 12 0.13 -12.04 -3.32
N TRP A 13 -0.43 -11.64 -2.18
CA TRP A 13 -1.63 -10.81 -2.12
C TRP A 13 -1.25 -9.45 -1.57
N PHE A 14 -1.61 -8.41 -2.30
CA PHE A 14 -1.31 -7.03 -1.93
C PHE A 14 -2.60 -6.29 -1.60
N GLU A 15 -2.59 -5.61 -0.46
CA GLU A 15 -3.67 -4.73 0.01
C GLU A 15 -3.10 -3.32 0.19
N ASN A 16 -3.90 -2.30 -0.08
CA ASN A 16 -3.49 -0.92 0.17
C ASN A 16 -3.68 -0.59 1.66
N LEU A 17 -2.99 0.43 2.15
CA LEU A 17 -3.09 0.80 3.56
C LEU A 17 -4.46 1.45 3.85
N ASN A 18 -5.44 0.64 4.24
CA ASN A 18 -6.79 1.08 4.59
C ASN A 18 -6.88 1.34 6.11
N LEU A 19 -6.62 2.59 6.52
CA LEU A 19 -6.81 3.01 7.91
C LEU A 19 -8.24 3.49 8.15
N TYR A 20 -8.82 3.10 9.30
CA TYR A 20 -10.06 3.70 9.78
C TYR A 20 -9.85 5.21 9.95
N SER A 21 -10.86 6.00 9.57
CA SER A 21 -10.80 7.47 9.67
C SER A 21 -10.48 7.94 11.10
N SER A 22 -10.95 7.21 12.12
CA SER A 22 -10.72 7.51 13.54
C SER A 22 -9.24 7.48 13.97
N ILE A 23 -8.39 6.69 13.30
CA ILE A 23 -6.97 6.54 13.64
C ILE A 23 -6.07 7.46 12.79
N GLN A 24 -6.59 8.02 11.69
CA GLN A 24 -5.76 8.80 10.75
C GLN A 24 -5.10 10.02 11.42
N ASP A 25 -5.81 10.71 12.31
CA ASP A 25 -5.29 11.87 13.03
C ASP A 25 -4.20 11.49 14.05
N GLU A 26 -4.34 10.34 14.71
CA GLU A 26 -3.34 9.84 15.66
C GLU A 26 -2.05 9.47 14.94
N ILE A 27 -2.15 8.79 13.80
CA ILE A 27 -1.00 8.47 12.96
C ILE A 27 -0.33 9.73 12.43
N TYR A 28 -1.12 10.72 11.97
CA TYR A 28 -0.57 12.00 11.53
C TYR A 28 0.23 12.69 12.66
N LYS A 29 -0.32 12.76 13.88
CA LYS A 29 0.38 13.32 15.06
C LYS A 29 1.67 12.55 15.38
N PHE A 30 1.61 11.21 15.34
CA PHE A 30 2.77 10.36 15.56
C PHE A 30 3.87 10.62 14.53
N LEU A 31 3.53 10.66 13.24
CA LEU A 31 4.48 10.93 12.17
C LEU A 31 5.08 12.32 12.31
N ARG A 32 4.28 13.34 12.61
CA ARG A 32 4.77 14.71 12.76
C ARG A 32 5.82 14.83 13.87
N LYS A 33 5.64 14.07 14.96
CA LYS A 33 6.57 14.06 16.10
C LYS A 33 7.83 13.23 15.86
N ASN A 34 7.69 12.06 15.22
CA ASN A 34 8.77 11.06 15.21
C ASN A 34 9.40 10.82 13.83
N LYS A 35 8.67 11.13 12.76
CA LYS A 35 9.02 10.86 11.35
C LYS A 35 8.45 11.95 10.42
N PRO A 36 8.78 13.23 10.63
CA PRO A 36 8.19 14.34 9.86
C PRO A 36 8.43 14.22 8.35
N GLU A 37 9.50 13.53 7.93
CA GLU A 37 9.81 13.23 6.53
C GLU A 37 8.77 12.35 5.83
N LEU A 38 7.91 11.66 6.57
CA LEU A 38 6.86 10.80 6.02
C LEU A 38 5.52 11.51 5.86
N ILE A 39 5.38 12.76 6.34
CA ILE A 39 4.09 13.47 6.36
C ILE A 39 3.54 13.68 4.95
N GLU A 40 4.37 14.12 4.01
CA GLU A 40 3.94 14.36 2.64
C GLU A 40 3.45 13.05 1.99
N LYS A 41 4.22 11.97 2.15
CA LYS A 41 3.84 10.64 1.63
C LYS A 41 2.56 10.12 2.27
N TYR A 42 2.38 10.32 3.57
CA TYR A 42 1.15 9.95 4.27
C TYR A 42 -0.06 10.71 3.72
N GLN A 43 0.07 12.02 3.52
CA GLN A 43 -0.99 12.83 2.92
C GLN A 43 -1.31 12.37 1.48
N GLN A 44 -0.31 12.04 0.68
CA GLN A 44 -0.51 11.47 -0.66
C GLN A 44 -1.29 10.15 -0.60
N THR A 45 -1.02 9.26 0.38
CA THR A 45 -1.71 7.97 0.48
C THR A 45 -3.20 8.07 0.84
N TYR A 46 -3.67 9.19 1.41
CA TYR A 46 -5.07 9.39 1.83
C TYR A 46 -5.80 10.53 1.12
N SER A 47 -5.11 11.31 0.29
CA SER A 47 -5.75 12.34 -0.53
C SER A 47 -6.63 11.70 -1.59
N LYS A 48 -7.89 12.16 -1.68
CA LYS A 48 -8.86 11.71 -2.70
C LYS A 48 -8.43 12.05 -4.13
N GLU A 49 -7.56 13.04 -4.28
CA GLU A 49 -7.05 13.51 -5.57
C GLU A 49 -5.75 12.80 -5.97
N SER A 50 -5.22 11.92 -5.12
CA SER A 50 -3.93 11.27 -5.39
C SER A 50 -4.08 9.97 -6.16
N ASP A 51 -3.35 9.87 -7.27
CA ASP A 51 -3.15 8.62 -8.03
C ASP A 51 -2.12 7.67 -7.39
N TYR A 52 -1.70 7.93 -6.14
CA TYR A 52 -0.65 7.16 -5.48
C TYR A 52 -0.91 5.64 -5.55
N TRP A 53 -2.11 5.19 -5.15
CA TRP A 53 -2.44 3.76 -5.15
C TRP A 53 -2.55 3.17 -6.55
N ASN A 54 -3.03 3.93 -7.53
CA ASN A 54 -3.07 3.53 -8.94
C ASN A 54 -1.65 3.30 -9.49
N ILE A 55 -0.73 4.21 -9.15
CA ILE A 55 0.67 4.14 -9.54
C ILE A 55 1.36 2.95 -8.88
N GLU A 56 1.17 2.74 -7.57
CA GLU A 56 1.77 1.62 -6.85
C GLU A 56 1.22 0.27 -7.30
N GLU A 57 -0.10 0.16 -7.56
CA GLU A 57 -0.71 -1.02 -8.15
C GLU A 57 -0.06 -1.38 -9.49
N THR A 58 0.11 -0.38 -10.35
CA THR A 58 0.76 -0.55 -11.66
C THR A 58 2.19 -1.07 -11.50
N LYS A 59 2.98 -0.45 -10.60
CA LYS A 59 4.35 -0.89 -10.32
C LYS A 59 4.41 -2.33 -9.81
N ILE A 60 3.52 -2.71 -8.89
CA ILE A 60 3.46 -4.07 -8.34
C ILE A 60 3.10 -5.07 -9.44
N LYS A 61 2.04 -4.79 -10.22
CA LYS A 61 1.61 -5.64 -11.35
C LYS A 61 2.73 -5.84 -12.36
N GLU A 62 3.42 -4.76 -12.73
CA GLU A 62 4.56 -4.84 -13.64
C GLU A 62 5.70 -5.67 -13.07
N PHE A 63 6.04 -5.48 -11.79
CA PHE A 63 7.08 -6.24 -11.13
C PHE A 63 6.74 -7.73 -11.11
N CYS A 64 5.52 -8.11 -10.71
CA CYS A 64 5.07 -9.50 -10.72
C CYS A 64 5.14 -10.10 -12.12
N ARG A 65 4.61 -9.40 -13.13
CA ARG A 65 4.60 -9.85 -14.53
C ARG A 65 6.01 -10.07 -15.06
N LYS A 66 6.92 -9.11 -14.87
CA LYS A 66 8.32 -9.17 -15.32
C LYS A 66 9.06 -10.36 -14.68
N ASN A 67 8.73 -10.71 -13.45
CA ASN A 67 9.38 -11.78 -12.69
C ASN A 67 8.64 -13.12 -12.71
N LYS A 68 7.53 -13.24 -13.48
CA LYS A 68 6.66 -14.42 -13.52
C LYS A 68 6.20 -14.87 -12.12
N ILE A 69 5.85 -13.90 -11.28
CA ILE A 69 5.34 -14.13 -9.92
C ILE A 69 3.81 -14.07 -9.97
N ASN A 70 3.16 -15.09 -9.42
CA ASN A 70 1.71 -15.05 -9.25
C ASN A 70 1.36 -14.04 -8.14
N CYS A 71 0.55 -13.04 -8.48
CA CYS A 71 0.09 -12.08 -7.48
C CYS A 71 -1.32 -11.55 -7.75
N LYS A 72 -2.00 -11.20 -6.67
CA LYS A 72 -3.33 -10.60 -6.66
C LYS A 72 -3.29 -9.25 -5.97
N ILE A 73 -3.97 -8.27 -6.55
CA ILE A 73 -4.14 -6.94 -5.97
C ILE A 73 -5.56 -6.85 -5.43
N TYR A 74 -5.69 -6.51 -4.15
CA TYR A 74 -6.95 -6.35 -3.42
C TYR A 74 -7.19 -4.89 -3.01
N PHE A 75 -6.51 -3.95 -3.65
CA PHE A 75 -6.65 -2.53 -3.33
C PHE A 75 -8.11 -2.08 -3.39
N HIS A 76 -8.48 -1.16 -2.50
CA HIS A 76 -9.82 -0.58 -2.38
C HIS A 76 -10.92 -1.58 -2.02
N HIS A 77 -10.58 -2.75 -1.46
CA HIS A 77 -11.56 -3.72 -0.97
C HIS A 77 -12.16 -3.32 0.39
N ILE A 78 -12.76 -2.13 0.47
CA ILE A 78 -13.64 -1.75 1.58
C ILE A 78 -15.05 -2.18 1.19
N LYS A 79 -15.40 -3.44 1.48
CA LYS A 79 -16.80 -3.86 1.55
C LYS A 79 -17.28 -3.55 2.97
N TYR A 80 -18.27 -2.68 3.05
CA TYR A 80 -19.11 -2.52 4.23
C TYR A 80 -19.48 -3.91 4.81
N GLN A 81 -19.14 -4.12 6.08
CA GLN A 81 -19.91 -4.95 7.02
C GLN A 81 -20.04 -4.16 8.31
#